data_AF-A0A5R2N8F4-F1
#
_entry.id   AF-A0A5R2N8F4-F1
#
_cell.length_a   1.000
_cell.length_b   1.000
_cell.length_c   1.000
_cell.angle_alpha   90.00
_cell.angle_beta   90.00
_cell.angle_gamma   90.00
#
_symmetry.space_group_name_H-M   'P 1'
#
loop_
_entity.id
_entity.type
_entity.pdbx_description
1 polymer ?
#
loop_
_entity_poly.entity_id
_entity_poly.type
_entity_poly.pdbx_seq_one_letter_code
_entity_poly.pdbx_strand_id
1 'polypeptide(L)' 'LPYLPLIESYAGDERNFVRKAVNWALRQIGKRSMGLHAPALALARKLATSLDKTARWIGKDAANELSDAKTLERLAARKV' A
#
# COMPACT_ATOMS: atom_id res chain seq x y z
N LEU A 1 7.83 8.02 8.19
CA LEU A 1 7.39 6.65 8.56
C LEU A 1 8.48 5.67 8.15
N PRO A 2 9.23 5.07 9.09
CA PRO A 2 10.45 4.31 8.77
C PRO A 2 10.19 3.02 7.96
N TYR A 3 8.95 2.52 7.92
CA TYR A 3 8.58 1.27 7.27
C TYR A 3 8.20 1.38 5.78
N LEU A 4 7.80 2.56 5.29
CA LEU A 4 7.43 2.71 3.86
C LEU A 4 8.64 2.56 2.92
N PRO A 5 9.83 3.09 3.24
CA PRO A 5 11.04 2.80 2.46
C PRO A 5 11.34 1.31 2.38
N LEU A 6 11.12 0.54 3.46
CA LEU A 6 11.34 -0.91 3.46
C LEU A 6 10.38 -1.64 2.51
N ILE A 7 9.10 -1.25 2.50
CA ILE A 7 8.10 -1.77 1.55
C ILE A 7 8.55 -1.51 0.12
N GLU A 8 9.00 -0.29 -0.16
CA GLU A 8 9.50 0.08 -1.48
C GLU A 8 10.72 -0.74 -1.91
N SER A 9 11.71 -0.90 -1.03
CA SER A 9 12.92 -1.68 -1.32
C SER A 9 12.63 -3.14 -1.68
N TYR A 10 11.61 -3.75 -1.10
CA TYR A 10 11.25 -5.15 -1.34
C TYR A 10 10.07 -5.35 -2.31
N ALA A 11 9.53 -4.27 -2.89
CA ALA A 11 8.38 -4.36 -3.79
C ALA A 11 8.66 -5.11 -5.11
N GLY A 12 9.93 -5.21 -5.52
CA GLY A 12 10.35 -5.94 -6.72
C GLY A 12 10.66 -7.42 -6.50
N ASP A 13 10.55 -7.93 -5.27
CA ASP A 13 10.93 -9.31 -4.97
C ASP A 13 9.95 -10.32 -5.58
N GLU A 14 10.43 -11.19 -6.47
CA GLU A 14 9.59 -12.15 -7.19
C GLU A 14 9.14 -13.34 -6.33
N ARG A 15 9.71 -13.54 -5.13
CA ARG A 15 9.29 -14.65 -4.25
C ARG A 15 7.87 -14.41 -3.79
N ASN A 16 6.99 -15.37 -4.08
CA ASN A 16 5.55 -15.25 -3.86
C ASN A 16 5.16 -14.78 -2.44
N PHE A 17 5.81 -15.31 -1.40
CA PHE A 17 5.51 -14.92 -0.02
C PHE A 17 6.00 -13.51 0.31
N VAL A 18 7.12 -13.07 -0.25
CA VAL A 18 7.64 -11.71 -0.06
C VAL A 18 6.70 -10.72 -0.73
N ARG A 19 6.37 -10.89 -2.01
CA ARG A 19 5.41 -10.02 -2.71
C ARG A 19 4.07 -9.92 -1.98
N LYS A 20 3.54 -11.06 -1.50
CA LYS A 20 2.28 -11.09 -0.73
C LYS A 20 2.41 -10.33 0.59
N ALA A 21 3.52 -10.52 1.32
CA ALA A 21 3.77 -9.84 2.58
C ALA A 21 3.90 -8.32 2.38
N VAL A 22 4.66 -7.87 1.36
CA VAL A 22 4.83 -6.46 1.02
C VAL A 22 3.48 -5.82 0.66
N ASN A 23 2.69 -6.48 -0.20
CA ASN A 23 1.35 -5.99 -0.55
C ASN A 23 0.43 -5.91 0.67
N TRP A 24 0.40 -6.95 1.51
CA TRP A 24 -0.44 -6.94 2.70
C TRP A 24 -0.01 -5.86 3.69
N ALA A 25 1.29 -5.69 3.94
CA ALA A 25 1.80 -4.65 4.82
C ALA A 25 1.39 -3.25 4.35
N LEU A 26 1.56 -2.94 3.06
CA LEU A 26 1.21 -1.63 2.49
C LEU A 26 -0.27 -1.31 2.70
N ARG A 27 -1.15 -2.27 2.40
CA ARG A 27 -2.61 -2.13 2.58
C ARG A 27 -2.99 -1.97 4.04
N GLN A 28 -2.41 -2.75 4.96
CA GLN A 28 -2.75 -2.67 6.38
C GLN A 28 -2.29 -1.36 7.02
N ILE A 29 -1.11 -0.86 6.63
CA ILE A 29 -0.62 0.45 7.07
C ILE A 29 -1.59 1.56 6.63
N GLY A 30 -1.96 1.60 5.35
CA GLY A 30 -2.86 2.63 4.82
C GLY A 30 -4.29 2.56 5.38
N LYS A 31 -4.71 1.39 5.89
CA LYS A 31 -6.01 1.17 6.53
C LYS A 31 -6.03 1.44 8.04
N ARG A 32 -4.91 1.85 8.64
CA ARG A 32 -4.82 2.04 10.10
C ARG A 32 -5.34 3.40 10.56
N SER A 33 -4.98 4.50 9.88
CA SER A 33 -5.46 5.85 10.22
C SER A 33 -5.30 6.80 9.04
N MET A 34 -5.99 7.94 9.05
CA MET A 34 -5.89 8.95 7.99
C MET A 34 -4.45 9.47 7.78
N GLY A 35 -3.68 9.64 8.87
CA GLY A 35 -2.28 10.08 8.78
C GLY A 35 -1.35 9.05 8.11
N LEU A 36 -1.69 7.76 8.16
CA LEU A 36 -0.95 6.69 7.49
C LEU A 36 -1.49 6.41 6.08
N HIS A 37 -2.75 6.74 5.86
CA HIS A 37 -3.45 6.52 4.61
C HIS A 37 -2.79 7.25 3.45
N ALA A 38 -2.65 8.58 3.55
CA ALA A 38 -2.09 9.41 2.48
C ALA A 38 -0.69 8.94 2.01
N PRO A 39 0.31 8.72 2.90
CA PRO A 39 1.63 8.28 2.45
C PRO A 39 1.62 6.84 1.92
N ALA A 40 0.79 5.94 2.45
CA ALA A 40 0.65 4.58 1.91
C ALA A 40 0.02 4.57 0.51
N LEU A 41 -1.03 5.37 0.29
CA LEU A 41 -1.67 5.52 -1.01
C LEU A 41 -0.72 6.16 -2.04
N ALA A 42 0.08 7.15 -1.63
CA ALA A 42 1.11 7.74 -2.48
C ALA A 42 2.15 6.69 -2.93
N LEU A 43 2.65 5.86 -2.01
CA LEU A 43 3.57 4.77 -2.36
C LEU A 43 2.89 3.74 -3.27
N ALA A 44 1.65 3.35 -2.99
CA ALA A 44 0.90 2.42 -3.84
C ALA A 44 0.78 2.94 -5.29
N ARG A 45 0.46 4.22 -5.47
CA ARG A 45 0.40 4.87 -6.79
C ARG A 45 1.77 4.89 -7.48
N LYS A 46 2.85 5.19 -6.75
CA LYS A 46 4.22 5.13 -7.28
C LYS A 46 4.59 3.72 -7.75
N LEU A 47 4.30 2.69 -6.96
CA LEU A 47 4.57 1.31 -7.33
C LEU A 47 3.72 0.88 -8.54
N ALA A 48 2.48 1.37 -8.65
CA ALA A 48 1.57 1.05 -9.76
C ALA A 48 2.08 1.55 -11.13
N THR A 49 3.00 2.51 -11.16
CA THR A 49 3.66 2.99 -12.38
C THR A 49 5.02 2.34 -12.65
N SER A 50 5.45 1.39 -11.82
CA SER A 50 6.76 0.74 -11.96
C SER A 50 6.85 -0.09 -13.25
N LEU A 51 8.06 -0.14 -13.84
CA LEU A 51 8.38 -1.07 -14.93
C LEU A 51 8.45 -2.52 -14.44
N ASP A 52 8.76 -2.74 -13.16
CA ASP A 52 8.77 -4.06 -12.54
C ASP A 52 7.34 -4.59 -12.34
N LYS A 53 7.08 -5.82 -12.83
CA LYS A 53 5.75 -6.43 -12.81
C LYS A 53 5.25 -6.71 -11.39
N THR A 54 6.16 -7.06 -10.47
CA THR A 54 5.85 -7.40 -9.08
C THR A 54 5.44 -6.15 -8.33
N ALA A 55 6.26 -5.09 -8.39
CA ALA A 55 5.98 -3.79 -7.82
C ALA A 55 4.68 -3.19 -8.41
N ARG A 56 4.49 -3.28 -9.73
CA ARG A 56 3.28 -2.81 -10.40
C ARG A 56 2.02 -3.51 -9.88
N TRP A 57 2.08 -4.83 -9.72
CA TRP A 57 0.97 -5.61 -9.18
C TRP A 57 0.64 -5.20 -7.74
N ILE A 58 1.66 -5.08 -6.88
CA ILE A 58 1.50 -4.60 -5.50
C ILE A 58 0.83 -3.22 -5.49
N GLY A 59 1.36 -2.29 -6.27
CA GLY A 59 0.88 -0.92 -6.30
C GLY A 59 -0.56 -0.79 -6.76
N LYS A 60 -0.94 -1.49 -7.85
CA LYS A 60 -2.31 -1.46 -8.37
C LYS A 60 -3.31 -2.03 -7.36
N ASP A 61 -2.99 -3.19 -6.78
CA ASP A 61 -3.86 -3.84 -5.79
C ASP A 61 -4.06 -2.97 -4.55
N ALA A 62 -2.96 -2.43 -3.99
CA ALA A 62 -3.02 -1.55 -2.83
C ALA A 62 -3.72 -0.22 -3.12
N ALA A 63 -3.49 0.40 -4.29
CA ALA A 63 -4.12 1.65 -4.66
C ALA A 63 -5.64 1.48 -4.83
N ASN A 64 -6.09 0.36 -5.39
CA ASN A 64 -7.51 0.04 -5.52
C ASN A 64 -8.17 -0.10 -4.14
N GLU A 65 -7.61 -0.89 -3.22
CA GLU A 65 -8.20 -1.07 -1.89
C GLU A 65 -8.19 0.21 -1.04
N LEU A 66 -7.09 0.97 -1.11
CA LEU A 66 -6.97 2.22 -0.35
C LEU A 66 -7.85 3.34 -0.94
N SER A 67 -8.14 3.33 -2.24
CA SER A 67 -9.05 4.33 -2.84
C SER A 67 -10.53 3.94 -2.72
N ASP A 68 -10.83 2.75 -2.18
CA ASP A 68 -12.20 2.27 -2.03
C ASP A 68 -13.01 3.15 -1.06
N ALA A 69 -14.23 3.50 -1.46
CA ALA A 69 -15.11 4.41 -0.71
C ALA A 69 -15.38 3.89 0.71
N LYS A 70 -15.61 2.59 0.88
CA LYS A 70 -15.86 1.98 2.19
C LYS A 70 -14.62 2.04 3.08
N THR A 71 -13.43 1.89 2.49
CA THR A 71 -12.16 2.09 3.22
C THR A 71 -12.03 3.52 3.72
N LEU A 72 -12.30 4.51 2.86
CA LEU A 72 -12.20 5.94 3.19
C LEU A 72 -13.23 6.35 4.26
N GLU A 73 -14.49 5.95 4.10
CA GLU A 73 -15.56 6.20 5.06
C GLU A 73 -15.21 5.64 6.45
N ARG A 74 -14.72 4.39 6.51
CA ARG A 74 -14.29 3.76 7.77
C ARG A 74 -13.14 4.52 8.42
N LEU A 75 -12.18 5.02 7.63
CA LEU A 75 -11.05 5.79 8.13
C LEU A 75 -11.47 7.17 8.65
N ALA A 76 -12.40 7.84 7.96
CA ALA A 76 -12.94 9.13 8.36
C ALA A 76 -13.81 9.04 9.62
N ALA A 77 -14.57 7.96 9.78
CA ALA A 77 -15.40 7.71 10.96
C ALA A 77 -14.59 7.35 12.23
N ARG A 78 -13.31 7.00 12.08
CA ARG A 78 -12.46 6.59 13.18
C ARG A 78 -11.95 7.83 13.93
N LYS A 79 -12.47 8.06 15.13
CA LYS A 79 -11.93 9.08 16.06
C LYS A 79 -10.49 8.71 16.42
N VAL A 80 -9.61 9.71 16.32
CA VAL A 80 -8.18 9.64 16.71
C VAL A 80 -8.06 9.32 18.20
#